data_AF-A0A7S2VLZ0-F1
#
_entry.id   AF-A0A7S2VLZ0-F1
#
_cell.length_a   1.000
_cell.length_b   1.000
_cell.length_c   1.000
_cell.angle_alpha   90.00
_cell.angle_beta   90.00
_cell.angle_gamma   90.00
#
_symmetry.space_group_name_H-M   'P 1'
#
loop_
_entity.id
_entity.type
_entity.pdbx_description
1 polymer ?
#
loop_
_entity_poly.entity_id
_entity_poly.type
_entity_poly.pdbx_seq_one_letter_code
_entity_poly.pdbx_strand_id
1 'polypeptide(L)'
;SDGSGANGTPGAASMGGRTLRRASSVGAAWLDRLALAAEPPKDKEAARAPVFMDAAAMKDKVRKNLVKEPYDVTKFYHKGGLWSSIATHPWFDKLTLCVIAVNSCWIGVDTDWNSADLLTGAEAHFQVVEHVFCVYFSFEWVVRFMSFQRKRDCFRDSWFIFDSFLVVSMVLETWMLSAFVLILAGYSGGGSMVNASLLKMARLARLSRMTRMARLLRAVPELMILIKGIAAATRSVCCTLVLLLMGLYIFAIMFTQLLLESPIGREHFPDIPAAMTYLLTSGAFLDNVGYTLASLSEEHWAYGAIFLLFVLFAFVTVLNMLIGVLCDVVSTVAAVERETTLVASVRSKMLQVIDELDVNQSGSISKEEFMHLVSSKVAVAALALCNIDVEGLLDLSDFIFEDTEKGSGESKELSVEEFMEVMFSF
;
A
#
# COMPACT_ATOMS: atom_id res chain seq x y z
N SER A 1 -91.89 1.75 10.11
CA SER A 1 -92.12 1.81 8.66
C SER A 1 -90.98 1.07 7.99
N ASP A 2 -90.91 -0.24 8.13
CA ASP A 2 -91.73 -1.28 7.48
C ASP A 2 -91.67 -1.28 5.96
N GLY A 3 -91.28 -2.45 5.43
CA GLY A 3 -91.54 -2.96 4.09
C GLY A 3 -90.44 -2.70 3.06
N SER A 4 -90.09 -3.59 2.13
CA SER A 4 -90.48 -4.98 1.83
C SER A 4 -89.94 -5.27 0.42
N GLY A 5 -89.44 -6.48 0.16
CA GLY A 5 -89.19 -7.02 -1.18
C GLY A 5 -88.06 -8.06 -1.14
N ALA A 6 -88.30 -9.34 -0.84
CA ALA A 6 -88.92 -10.40 -1.66
C ALA A 6 -88.16 -10.62 -2.99
N ASN A 7 -87.78 -11.82 -3.46
CA ASN A 7 -87.80 -13.20 -2.96
C ASN A 7 -87.01 -14.02 -4.01
N GLY A 8 -86.39 -15.16 -3.65
CA GLY A 8 -85.77 -16.07 -4.64
C GLY A 8 -84.69 -17.03 -4.12
N THR A 9 -85.10 -18.08 -3.42
CA THR A 9 -84.37 -19.37 -3.30
C THR A 9 -84.74 -20.28 -4.50
N PRO A 10 -84.17 -21.50 -4.74
CA PRO A 10 -83.30 -22.32 -3.87
C PRO A 10 -82.14 -23.09 -4.56
N GLY A 11 -81.24 -23.64 -3.73
CA GLY A 11 -80.95 -25.08 -3.79
C GLY A 11 -79.57 -25.57 -4.26
N ALA A 12 -79.01 -26.43 -3.40
CA ALA A 12 -78.04 -27.51 -3.67
C ALA A 12 -76.57 -27.09 -3.91
N ALA A 13 -75.53 -27.78 -3.42
CA ALA A 13 -75.37 -28.87 -2.47
C ALA A 13 -73.85 -29.01 -2.23
N SER A 14 -73.46 -29.41 -1.01
CA SER A 14 -72.35 -30.34 -0.77
C SER A 14 -71.09 -30.25 -1.66
N MET A 15 -70.12 -29.39 -1.30
CA MET A 15 -68.70 -29.59 -1.67
C MET A 15 -67.70 -28.81 -0.79
N GLY A 16 -67.94 -28.73 0.53
CA GLY A 16 -67.11 -27.90 1.44
C GLY A 16 -65.98 -28.61 2.19
N GLY A 17 -65.78 -29.92 2.02
CA GLY A 17 -64.94 -30.71 2.94
C GLY A 17 -63.53 -31.08 2.49
N ARG A 18 -63.17 -30.89 1.21
CA ARG A 18 -61.87 -31.39 0.67
C ARG A 18 -60.93 -30.31 0.12
N THR A 19 -61.36 -29.07 0.02
CA THR A 19 -60.55 -27.94 -0.47
C THR A 19 -59.85 -27.16 0.65
N LEU A 20 -60.37 -27.16 1.89
CA LEU A 20 -59.72 -26.46 3.01
C LEU A 20 -58.51 -27.19 3.62
N ARG A 21 -58.38 -28.52 3.47
CA ARG A 21 -57.20 -29.27 3.93
C ARG A 21 -55.99 -29.19 2.99
N ARG A 22 -56.16 -28.71 1.75
CA ARG A 22 -55.06 -28.50 0.79
C ARG A 22 -54.52 -27.07 0.79
N ALA A 23 -55.29 -26.10 1.29
CA ALA A 23 -54.84 -24.72 1.42
C ALA A 23 -53.86 -24.51 2.61
N SER A 24 -53.96 -25.32 3.67
CA SER A 24 -53.04 -25.21 4.82
C SER A 24 -51.67 -25.85 4.58
N SER A 25 -51.56 -26.86 3.71
CA SER A 25 -50.27 -27.51 3.43
C SER A 25 -49.39 -26.72 2.46
N VAL A 26 -49.99 -25.92 1.56
CA VAL A 26 -49.24 -25.06 0.64
C VAL A 26 -48.76 -23.79 1.34
N GLY A 27 -49.58 -23.21 2.23
CA GLY A 27 -49.19 -22.06 3.05
C GLY A 27 -48.09 -22.39 4.07
N ALA A 28 -48.15 -23.56 4.71
CA ALA A 28 -47.11 -24.02 5.63
C ALA A 28 -45.78 -24.32 4.91
N ALA A 29 -45.83 -24.96 3.72
CA ALA A 29 -44.63 -25.20 2.91
C ALA A 29 -44.02 -23.91 2.34
N TRP A 30 -44.83 -22.88 2.09
CA TRP A 30 -44.34 -21.55 1.69
C TRP A 30 -43.72 -20.78 2.86
N LEU A 31 -44.28 -20.89 4.07
CA LEU A 31 -43.71 -20.29 5.28
C LEU A 31 -42.41 -20.98 5.72
N ASP A 32 -42.32 -22.31 5.61
CA ASP A 32 -41.07 -23.05 5.84
C ASP A 32 -40.01 -22.71 4.79
N ARG A 33 -40.41 -22.51 3.52
CA ARG A 33 -39.50 -22.05 2.46
C ARG A 33 -39.04 -20.61 2.64
N LEU A 34 -39.88 -19.74 3.20
CA LEU A 34 -39.50 -18.38 3.59
C LEU A 34 -38.60 -18.37 4.82
N ALA A 35 -38.79 -19.29 5.77
CA ALA A 35 -37.92 -19.47 6.93
C ALA A 35 -36.55 -20.05 6.53
N LEU A 36 -36.51 -21.01 5.58
CA LEU A 36 -35.28 -21.55 5.00
C LEU A 36 -34.57 -20.56 4.05
N ALA A 37 -35.29 -19.63 3.44
CA ALA A 37 -34.72 -18.54 2.64
C ALA A 37 -34.26 -17.34 3.50
N ALA A 38 -34.63 -17.31 4.79
CA ALA A 38 -34.24 -16.30 5.75
C ALA A 38 -33.06 -16.74 6.65
N GLU A 39 -32.48 -17.93 6.41
CA GLU A 39 -31.19 -18.26 7.00
C GLU A 39 -30.10 -17.41 6.32
N PRO A 40 -29.38 -16.56 7.08
CA PRO A 40 -28.26 -15.81 6.52
C PRO A 40 -27.23 -16.83 6.00
N PRO A 41 -26.63 -16.60 4.82
CA PRO A 41 -25.67 -17.53 4.25
C PRO A 41 -24.53 -17.79 5.25
N LYS A 42 -24.42 -19.05 5.70
CA LYS A 42 -23.25 -19.55 6.40
C LYS A 42 -22.05 -19.49 5.45
N ASP A 43 -21.04 -18.77 5.89
CA ASP A 43 -19.68 -18.73 5.35
C ASP A 43 -19.53 -18.19 3.93
N LYS A 44 -19.54 -16.85 3.87
CA LYS A 44 -18.35 -16.07 3.49
C LYS A 44 -18.67 -14.64 3.86
N GLU A 45 -18.41 -14.28 5.13
CA GLU A 45 -17.90 -12.94 5.38
C GLU A 45 -16.62 -12.82 4.57
N ALA A 46 -16.75 -12.42 3.30
CA ALA A 46 -15.73 -11.64 2.66
C ALA A 46 -15.59 -10.43 3.57
N ALA A 47 -14.66 -10.53 4.52
CA ALA A 47 -14.33 -9.51 5.49
C ALA A 47 -14.30 -8.19 4.73
N ARG A 48 -15.39 -7.42 4.85
CA ARG A 48 -15.40 -6.06 4.34
C ARG A 48 -14.42 -5.38 5.27
N ALA A 49 -13.19 -5.23 4.79
CA ALA A 49 -12.15 -4.54 5.52
C ALA A 49 -12.78 -3.25 6.05
N PRO A 50 -12.83 -3.06 7.37
CA PRO A 50 -13.45 -1.87 7.92
C PRO A 50 -12.74 -0.67 7.28
N VAL A 51 -13.52 0.36 6.91
CA VAL A 51 -13.00 1.56 6.23
C VAL A 51 -11.88 2.22 7.05
N PHE A 52 -11.86 1.94 8.35
CA PHE A 52 -10.83 2.33 9.30
C PHE A 52 -10.25 1.06 9.96
N MET A 53 -8.91 0.95 10.02
CA MET A 53 -8.26 -0.17 10.69
C MET A 53 -8.59 -0.15 12.19
N ASP A 54 -9.21 -1.21 12.71
CA ASP A 54 -9.54 -1.36 14.13
C ASP A 54 -8.25 -1.55 14.96
N ALA A 55 -8.11 -0.81 16.06
CA ALA A 55 -6.96 -0.89 16.96
C ALA A 55 -6.78 -2.30 17.55
N ALA A 56 -7.87 -3.06 17.72
CA ALA A 56 -7.79 -4.47 18.12
C ALA A 56 -7.16 -5.35 17.02
N ALA A 57 -7.54 -5.14 15.76
CA ALA A 57 -6.97 -5.84 14.63
C ALA A 57 -5.47 -5.48 14.41
N MET A 58 -5.06 -4.27 14.80
CA MET A 58 -3.67 -3.84 14.81
C MET A 58 -2.83 -4.66 15.79
N LYS A 59 -3.26 -4.78 17.05
CA LYS A 59 -2.59 -5.59 18.09
C LYS A 59 -2.46 -7.06 17.69
N ASP A 60 -3.52 -7.65 17.15
CA ASP A 60 -3.48 -9.05 16.70
C ASP A 60 -2.52 -9.27 15.53
N LYS A 61 -2.43 -8.31 14.60
CA LYS A 61 -1.52 -8.38 13.46
C LYS A 61 -0.05 -8.26 13.92
N VAL A 62 0.21 -7.40 14.90
CA VAL A 62 1.52 -7.24 15.53
C VAL A 62 1.93 -8.51 16.28
N ARG A 63 1.02 -9.08 17.08
CA ARG A 63 1.25 -10.35 17.79
C ARG A 63 1.52 -11.52 16.83
N LYS A 64 0.82 -11.58 15.69
CA LYS A 64 1.09 -12.59 14.65
C LYS A 64 2.40 -12.35 13.90
N ASN A 65 2.85 -11.09 13.78
CA ASN A 65 4.14 -10.76 13.18
C ASN A 65 5.31 -11.02 14.14
N LEU A 66 5.09 -10.96 15.45
CA LEU A 66 6.09 -11.35 16.47
C LEU A 66 6.52 -12.81 16.32
N VAL A 67 5.59 -13.71 15.98
CA VAL A 67 5.84 -15.16 15.87
C VAL A 67 6.51 -15.51 14.53
N LYS A 68 6.19 -14.79 13.45
CA LYS A 68 6.78 -15.05 12.13
C LYS A 68 8.22 -14.54 12.06
N GLU A 69 9.12 -15.35 11.51
CA GLU A 69 10.49 -14.89 11.24
C GLU A 69 10.46 -13.66 10.31
N PRO A 70 11.22 -12.58 10.64
CA PRO A 70 11.37 -11.46 9.74
C PRO A 70 11.99 -11.96 8.42
N TYR A 71 11.42 -11.53 7.31
CA TYR A 71 11.90 -11.93 5.99
C TYR A 71 13.33 -11.43 5.80
N ASP A 72 14.27 -12.37 5.72
CA ASP A 72 15.67 -12.11 5.44
C ASP A 72 16.08 -12.79 4.13
N VAL A 73 16.43 -11.97 3.14
CA VAL A 73 16.87 -12.42 1.82
C VAL A 73 18.17 -13.23 1.88
N THR A 74 19.01 -12.97 2.89
CA THR A 74 20.33 -13.61 3.02
C THR A 74 20.21 -15.09 3.35
N LYS A 75 19.11 -15.54 3.97
CA LYS A 75 18.81 -16.96 4.22
C LYS A 75 18.70 -17.78 2.92
N PHE A 76 18.35 -17.14 1.81
CA PHE A 76 18.26 -17.78 0.50
C PHE A 76 19.57 -17.73 -0.29
N TYR A 77 20.62 -17.10 0.25
CA TYR A 77 21.92 -17.00 -0.39
C TYR A 77 22.78 -18.23 -0.10
N HIS A 78 23.74 -18.53 -1.00
CA HIS A 78 24.68 -19.62 -0.79
C HIS A 78 25.42 -19.44 0.54
N LYS A 79 25.45 -20.52 1.35
CA LYS A 79 26.16 -20.55 2.64
C LYS A 79 27.68 -20.33 2.51
N GLY A 80 28.22 -20.43 1.29
CA GLY A 80 29.59 -20.05 0.95
C GLY A 80 29.70 -19.66 -0.53
N GLY A 81 30.51 -18.64 -0.83
CA GLY A 81 30.78 -18.17 -2.19
C GLY A 81 31.16 -16.70 -2.26
N LEU A 82 32.00 -16.33 -3.23
CA LEU A 82 32.46 -14.96 -3.46
C LEU A 82 31.29 -13.98 -3.61
N TRP A 83 30.28 -14.35 -4.40
CA TRP A 83 29.11 -13.51 -4.68
C TRP A 83 28.23 -13.28 -3.44
N SER A 84 28.01 -14.32 -2.63
CA SER A 84 27.28 -14.22 -1.37
C SER A 84 28.02 -13.30 -0.39
N SER A 85 29.35 -13.47 -0.27
CA SER A 85 30.18 -12.64 0.59
C SER A 85 30.26 -11.18 0.16
N ILE A 86 30.22 -10.89 -1.15
CA ILE A 86 30.17 -9.51 -1.65
C ILE A 86 28.79 -8.90 -1.38
N ALA A 87 27.72 -9.65 -1.65
CA ALA A 87 26.34 -9.18 -1.50
C ALA A 87 25.96 -8.89 -0.03
N THR A 88 26.54 -9.60 0.94
CA THR A 88 26.27 -9.40 2.37
C THR A 88 27.21 -8.40 3.04
N HIS A 89 28.20 -7.87 2.32
CA HIS A 89 29.20 -7.00 2.94
C HIS A 89 28.65 -5.58 3.16
N PRO A 90 28.73 -5.01 4.38
CA PRO A 90 28.12 -3.71 4.71
C PRO A 90 28.62 -2.53 3.86
N TRP A 91 29.86 -2.60 3.36
CA TRP A 91 30.39 -1.56 2.47
C TRP A 91 29.76 -1.61 1.07
N PHE A 92 29.31 -2.77 0.61
CA PHE A 92 28.66 -2.91 -0.69
C PHE A 92 27.32 -2.15 -0.71
N ASP A 93 26.53 -2.25 0.36
CA ASP A 93 25.29 -1.49 0.52
C ASP A 93 25.55 0.02 0.64
N LYS A 94 26.56 0.43 1.42
CA LYS A 94 26.96 1.84 1.54
C LYS A 94 27.45 2.43 0.21
N LEU A 95 28.23 1.66 -0.55
CA LEU A 95 28.70 2.07 -1.88
C LEU A 95 27.52 2.22 -2.84
N THR A 96 26.63 1.24 -2.87
CA THR A 96 25.43 1.27 -3.72
C THR A 96 24.55 2.47 -3.38
N LEU A 97 24.36 2.77 -2.09
CA LEU A 97 23.65 3.97 -1.65
C LEU A 97 24.31 5.26 -2.15
N CYS A 98 25.64 5.35 -2.04
CA CYS A 98 26.40 6.49 -2.56
C CYS A 98 26.23 6.64 -4.08
N VAL A 99 26.32 5.54 -4.84
CA VAL A 99 26.13 5.57 -6.30
C VAL A 99 24.71 5.99 -6.67
N ILE A 100 23.69 5.55 -5.95
CA ILE A 100 22.30 6.01 -6.15
C ILE A 100 22.22 7.52 -5.91
N ALA A 101 22.78 8.04 -4.81
CA ALA A 101 22.75 9.46 -4.50
C ALA A 101 23.43 10.31 -5.58
N VAL A 102 24.61 9.88 -6.04
CA VAL A 102 25.34 10.56 -7.13
C VAL A 102 24.55 10.49 -8.45
N ASN A 103 23.95 9.33 -8.77
CA ASN A 103 23.10 9.19 -9.95
C ASN A 103 21.87 10.12 -9.89
N SER A 104 21.27 10.26 -8.71
CA SER A 104 20.15 11.18 -8.50
C SER A 104 20.54 12.64 -8.74
N CYS A 105 21.67 13.09 -8.19
CA CYS A 105 22.16 14.45 -8.47
C CYS A 105 22.50 14.62 -9.96
N TRP A 106 23.08 13.60 -10.59
CA TRP A 106 23.42 13.63 -12.00
C TRP A 106 22.20 13.81 -12.91
N ILE A 107 21.05 13.22 -12.59
CA ILE A 107 19.82 13.40 -13.38
C ILE A 107 19.39 14.88 -13.42
N GLY A 108 19.59 15.64 -12.34
CA GLY A 108 19.33 17.09 -12.34
C GLY A 108 20.27 17.83 -13.30
N VAL A 109 21.57 17.52 -13.21
CA VAL A 109 22.62 18.07 -14.09
C VAL A 109 22.36 17.74 -15.57
N ASP A 110 22.00 16.48 -15.88
CA ASP A 110 21.61 16.04 -17.23
C ASP A 110 20.35 16.76 -17.71
N THR A 111 19.38 17.02 -16.82
CA THR A 111 18.14 17.72 -17.22
C THR A 111 18.40 19.17 -17.60
N ASP A 112 19.26 19.88 -16.86
CA ASP A 112 19.52 21.31 -17.07
C ASP A 112 20.55 21.58 -18.18
N TRP A 113 21.59 20.75 -18.31
CA TRP A 113 22.70 21.00 -19.25
C TRP A 113 22.73 20.07 -20.46
N ASN A 114 21.91 19.00 -20.52
CA ASN A 114 21.81 18.16 -21.70
C ASN A 114 20.57 18.52 -22.54
N SER A 115 20.80 19.25 -23.64
CA SER A 115 19.74 19.62 -24.60
C SER A 115 19.40 18.49 -25.57
N ALA A 116 20.12 17.36 -25.58
CA ALA A 116 19.88 16.28 -26.51
C ALA A 116 18.71 15.38 -26.05
N ASP A 117 17.73 15.19 -26.95
CA ASP A 117 16.60 14.28 -26.72
C ASP A 117 17.02 12.80 -26.75
N LEU A 118 18.16 12.49 -27.36
CA LEU A 118 18.72 11.14 -27.43
C LEU A 118 20.12 11.07 -26.83
N LEU A 119 20.41 9.94 -26.17
CA LEU A 119 21.74 9.66 -25.62
C LEU A 119 22.82 9.76 -26.71
N THR A 120 22.56 9.25 -27.92
CA THR A 120 23.53 9.27 -29.03
C THR A 120 23.80 10.68 -29.58
N GLY A 121 22.93 11.65 -29.30
CA GLY A 121 23.12 13.06 -29.67
C GLY A 121 23.68 13.91 -28.53
N ALA A 122 23.79 13.36 -27.32
CA ALA A 122 24.37 14.04 -26.16
C ALA A 122 25.90 14.09 -26.27
N GLU A 123 26.52 15.05 -25.60
CA GLU A 123 27.98 15.11 -25.56
C GLU A 123 28.57 13.82 -24.94
N ALA A 124 29.78 13.46 -25.37
CA ALA A 124 30.41 12.19 -25.01
C ALA A 124 30.50 11.97 -23.49
N HIS A 125 30.65 13.04 -22.71
CA HIS A 125 30.72 12.95 -21.24
C HIS A 125 29.39 12.53 -20.61
N PHE A 126 28.24 13.02 -21.09
CA PHE A 126 26.91 12.57 -20.62
C PHE A 126 26.66 11.10 -20.96
N GLN A 127 27.07 10.67 -22.16
CA GLN A 127 26.94 9.27 -22.57
C GLN A 127 27.77 8.34 -21.69
N VAL A 128 29.04 8.69 -21.42
CA VAL A 128 29.95 7.88 -20.62
C VAL A 128 29.41 7.70 -19.20
N VAL A 129 28.98 8.78 -18.56
CA VAL A 129 28.46 8.73 -17.18
C VAL A 129 27.23 7.84 -17.08
N GLU A 130 26.30 7.94 -18.04
CA GLU A 130 25.11 7.09 -18.07
C GLU A 130 25.46 5.59 -18.23
N HIS A 131 26.43 5.27 -19.08
CA HIS A 131 26.91 3.89 -19.25
C HIS A 131 27.60 3.38 -17.99
N VAL A 132 28.36 4.22 -17.29
CA VAL A 132 29.00 3.86 -16.02
C VAL A 132 27.95 3.48 -14.97
N PHE A 133 26.89 4.28 -14.83
CA PHE A 133 25.79 3.94 -13.91
C PHE A 133 25.06 2.67 -14.35
N CYS A 134 24.78 2.51 -15.66
CA CYS A 134 24.12 1.32 -16.19
C CYS A 134 24.92 0.05 -15.90
N VAL A 135 26.23 0.09 -16.12
CA VAL A 135 27.15 -1.02 -15.83
C VAL A 135 27.20 -1.31 -14.33
N TYR A 136 27.28 -0.29 -13.49
CA TYR A 136 27.31 -0.48 -12.03
C TYR A 136 26.03 -1.15 -11.52
N PHE A 137 24.84 -0.66 -11.90
CA PHE A 137 23.58 -1.24 -11.43
C PHE A 137 23.33 -2.64 -12.02
N SER A 138 23.77 -2.87 -13.26
CA SER A 138 23.73 -4.22 -13.85
C SER A 138 24.65 -5.17 -13.08
N PHE A 139 25.85 -4.71 -12.71
CA PHE A 139 26.79 -5.49 -11.90
C PHE A 139 26.23 -5.79 -10.50
N GLU A 140 25.68 -4.79 -9.81
CA GLU A 140 25.03 -4.97 -8.51
C GLU A 140 23.93 -6.03 -8.57
N TRP A 141 23.07 -5.92 -9.59
CA TRP A 141 21.99 -6.87 -9.82
C TRP A 141 22.52 -8.29 -10.10
N VAL A 142 23.58 -8.44 -10.91
CA VAL A 142 24.21 -9.74 -11.17
C VAL A 142 24.78 -10.34 -9.89
N VAL A 143 25.47 -9.55 -9.06
CA VAL A 143 26.03 -10.00 -7.78
C VAL A 143 24.92 -10.57 -6.88
N ARG A 144 23.81 -9.84 -6.74
CA ARG A 144 22.65 -10.28 -5.96
C ARG A 144 21.91 -11.47 -6.60
N PHE A 145 21.82 -11.54 -7.93
CA PHE A 145 21.22 -12.69 -8.59
C PHE A 145 22.05 -13.96 -8.39
N MET A 146 23.38 -13.84 -8.45
CA MET A 146 24.31 -14.95 -8.30
C MET A 146 24.39 -15.46 -6.87
N SER A 147 24.11 -14.63 -5.86
CA SER A 147 24.12 -15.06 -4.46
C SER A 147 22.99 -16.03 -4.11
N PHE A 148 21.82 -15.99 -4.78
CA PHE A 148 20.70 -16.91 -4.53
C PHE A 148 21.02 -18.38 -4.85
N GLN A 149 20.74 -19.28 -3.89
CA GLN A 149 20.89 -20.74 -4.03
C GLN A 149 19.97 -21.34 -5.08
N ARG A 150 18.67 -21.00 -5.00
CA ARG A 150 17.66 -21.39 -5.99
C ARG A 150 17.21 -20.13 -6.71
N LYS A 151 17.41 -20.08 -8.03
CA LYS A 151 17.05 -18.88 -8.83
C LYS A 151 15.56 -18.55 -8.82
N ARG A 152 14.69 -19.50 -8.45
CA ARG A 152 13.24 -19.23 -8.26
C ARG A 152 12.94 -18.39 -7.01
N ASP A 153 13.83 -18.43 -6.01
CA ASP A 153 13.64 -17.68 -4.77
C ASP A 153 13.84 -16.17 -4.99
N CYS A 154 14.49 -15.74 -6.09
CA CYS A 154 14.62 -14.32 -6.43
C CYS A 154 13.28 -13.66 -6.79
N PHE A 155 12.32 -14.43 -7.32
CA PHE A 155 10.95 -13.96 -7.61
C PHE A 155 10.06 -13.90 -6.37
N ARG A 156 10.56 -14.34 -5.20
CA ARG A 156 9.87 -14.15 -3.92
C ARG A 156 10.28 -12.86 -3.23
N ASP A 157 11.41 -12.28 -3.60
CA ASP A 157 11.88 -11.00 -3.07
C ASP A 157 11.29 -9.84 -3.88
N SER A 158 10.32 -9.13 -3.30
CA SER A 158 9.71 -7.94 -3.90
C SER A 158 10.74 -6.86 -4.25
N TRP A 159 11.81 -6.73 -3.46
CA TRP A 159 12.85 -5.75 -3.71
C TRP A 159 13.75 -6.14 -4.87
N PHE A 160 14.08 -7.43 -5.00
CA PHE A 160 14.83 -7.93 -6.14
C PHE A 160 14.01 -7.85 -7.44
N ILE A 161 12.71 -8.16 -7.42
CA ILE A 161 11.84 -8.01 -8.61
C ILE A 161 11.79 -6.55 -9.04
N PHE A 162 11.60 -5.64 -8.09
CA PHE A 162 11.57 -4.22 -8.36
C PHE A 162 12.90 -3.73 -8.96
N ASP A 163 14.03 -4.11 -8.35
CA ASP A 163 15.36 -3.77 -8.86
C ASP A 163 15.61 -4.38 -10.26
N SER A 164 15.16 -5.61 -10.50
CA SER A 164 15.21 -6.25 -11.81
C SER A 164 14.45 -5.44 -12.87
N PHE A 165 13.25 -4.96 -12.54
CA PHE A 165 12.48 -4.10 -13.43
C PHE A 165 13.22 -2.79 -13.74
N LEU A 166 13.82 -2.15 -12.72
CA LEU A 166 14.57 -0.91 -12.90
C LEU A 166 15.83 -1.09 -13.74
N VAL A 167 16.59 -2.16 -13.52
CA VAL A 167 17.80 -2.47 -14.29
C VAL A 167 17.44 -2.82 -15.72
N VAL A 168 16.41 -3.64 -15.94
CA VAL A 168 15.94 -3.98 -17.29
C VAL A 168 15.46 -2.72 -18.02
N SER A 169 14.65 -1.86 -17.40
CA SER A 169 14.22 -0.59 -18.00
C SER A 169 15.43 0.27 -18.40
N MET A 170 16.44 0.37 -17.53
CA MET A 170 17.65 1.15 -17.80
C MET A 170 18.50 0.58 -18.94
N VAL A 171 18.65 -0.75 -19.02
CA VAL A 171 19.37 -1.43 -20.11
C VAL A 171 18.60 -1.26 -21.42
N LEU A 172 17.27 -1.43 -21.41
CA LEU A 172 16.44 -1.20 -22.58
C LEU A 172 16.56 0.27 -23.06
N GLU A 173 16.47 1.24 -22.16
CA GLU A 173 16.66 2.65 -22.50
C GLU A 173 18.04 2.93 -23.10
N THR A 174 19.11 2.42 -22.49
CA THR A 174 20.49 2.77 -22.86
C THR A 174 20.92 2.05 -24.14
N TRP A 175 20.57 0.78 -24.29
CA TRP A 175 21.04 -0.10 -25.36
C TRP A 175 20.01 -0.33 -26.45
N MET A 176 18.73 -0.53 -26.12
CA MET A 176 17.71 -0.78 -27.15
C MET A 176 17.33 0.49 -27.88
N LEU A 177 17.20 1.63 -27.21
CA LEU A 177 16.85 2.88 -27.88
C LEU A 177 17.97 3.36 -28.82
N SER A 178 19.23 3.21 -28.40
CA SER A 178 20.41 3.53 -29.22
C SER A 178 20.57 2.57 -30.40
N ALA A 179 20.43 1.26 -30.18
CA ALA A 179 20.46 0.26 -31.24
C ALA A 179 19.28 0.44 -32.23
N PHE A 180 18.09 0.72 -31.73
CA PHE A 180 16.90 0.93 -32.55
C PHE A 180 17.04 2.16 -33.44
N VAL A 181 17.55 3.28 -32.92
CA VAL A 181 17.82 4.47 -33.74
C VAL A 181 18.93 4.22 -34.76
N LEU A 182 20.00 3.49 -34.42
CA LEU A 182 21.07 3.16 -35.36
C LEU A 182 20.58 2.25 -36.49
N ILE A 183 19.78 1.22 -36.17
CA ILE A 183 19.19 0.30 -37.15
C ILE A 183 18.21 1.06 -38.04
N LEU A 184 17.34 1.89 -37.47
CA LEU A 184 16.35 2.62 -38.26
C LEU A 184 16.98 3.70 -39.14
N ALA A 185 18.03 4.37 -38.67
CA ALA A 185 18.83 5.29 -39.48
C ALA A 185 19.59 4.57 -40.61
N GLY A 186 19.99 3.31 -40.39
CA GLY A 186 20.62 2.48 -41.42
C GLY A 186 19.66 1.89 -42.46
N TYR A 187 18.40 1.64 -42.10
CA TYR A 187 17.37 1.08 -43.00
C TYR A 187 16.54 2.15 -43.72
N SER A 188 16.28 3.30 -43.09
CA SER A 188 15.41 4.33 -43.64
C SER A 188 16.22 5.46 -44.27
N GLY A 189 16.41 5.35 -45.59
CA GLY A 189 16.65 6.54 -46.41
C GLY A 189 15.45 7.49 -46.30
N GLY A 190 15.53 8.49 -45.40
CA GLY A 190 14.74 9.73 -45.48
C GLY A 190 13.23 9.66 -45.24
N GLY A 191 12.74 8.84 -44.30
CA GLY A 191 11.30 8.79 -43.97
C GLY A 191 10.86 9.78 -42.88
N SER A 192 10.41 10.99 -43.25
CA SER A 192 9.97 12.06 -42.33
C SER A 192 8.84 11.70 -41.34
N MET A 193 8.07 10.64 -41.59
CA MET A 193 6.92 10.25 -40.75
C MET A 193 7.33 9.42 -39.52
N VAL A 194 8.42 8.64 -39.61
CA VAL A 194 8.88 7.82 -38.50
C VAL A 194 9.54 8.70 -37.42
N ASN A 195 10.17 9.81 -37.83
CA ASN A 195 10.87 10.72 -36.92
C ASN A 195 9.96 11.39 -35.88
N ALA A 196 8.73 11.82 -36.21
CA ALA A 196 7.88 12.54 -35.25
C ALA A 196 7.35 11.64 -34.13
N SER A 197 6.89 10.43 -34.45
CA SER A 197 6.45 9.45 -33.45
C SER A 197 7.62 8.88 -32.64
N LEU A 198 8.79 8.72 -33.28
CA LEU A 198 10.02 8.34 -32.59
C LEU A 198 10.52 9.42 -31.62
N LEU A 199 10.49 10.69 -31.99
CA LEU A 199 10.88 11.78 -31.10
C LEU A 199 9.93 11.88 -29.90
N LYS A 200 8.63 11.63 -30.11
CA LYS A 200 7.66 11.51 -29.01
C LYS A 200 7.98 10.32 -28.11
N MET A 201 8.27 9.15 -28.67
CA MET A 201 8.66 7.96 -27.90
C MET A 201 9.99 8.15 -27.17
N ALA A 202 10.97 8.79 -27.79
CA ALA A 202 12.23 9.16 -27.16
C ALA A 202 12.02 10.14 -26.00
N ARG A 203 11.12 11.13 -26.17
CA ARG A 203 10.72 12.05 -25.10
C ARG A 203 10.01 11.34 -23.95
N LEU A 204 9.19 10.32 -24.23
CA LEU A 204 8.58 9.49 -23.20
C LEU A 204 9.60 8.57 -22.52
N ALA A 205 10.56 8.01 -23.26
CA ALA A 205 11.69 7.24 -22.71
C ALA A 205 12.63 8.11 -21.87
N ARG A 206 12.62 9.44 -22.05
CA ARG A 206 13.31 10.37 -21.14
C ARG A 206 12.66 10.38 -19.76
N LEU A 207 11.34 10.24 -19.66
CA LEU A 207 10.63 10.18 -18.37
C LEU A 207 10.93 8.90 -17.59
N SER A 208 11.18 7.78 -18.28
CA SER A 208 11.54 6.52 -17.59
C SER A 208 12.93 6.58 -16.93
N ARG A 209 13.78 7.56 -17.28
CA ARG A 209 15.00 7.87 -16.51
C ARG A 209 14.68 8.29 -15.07
N MET A 210 13.56 8.99 -14.84
CA MET A 210 13.11 9.36 -13.49
C MET A 210 12.74 8.13 -12.66
N THR A 211 12.35 7.01 -13.29
CA THR A 211 12.06 5.75 -12.58
C THR A 211 13.27 5.25 -11.79
N ARG A 212 14.51 5.63 -12.15
CA ARG A 212 15.72 5.28 -11.40
C ARG A 212 15.80 5.97 -10.04
N MET A 213 15.16 7.14 -9.87
CA MET A 213 14.98 7.77 -8.56
C MET A 213 14.20 6.89 -7.60
N ALA A 214 13.39 5.97 -8.12
CA ALA A 214 12.67 5.02 -7.29
C ALA A 214 13.61 4.05 -6.54
N ARG A 215 14.91 3.96 -6.91
CA ARG A 215 15.94 3.27 -6.12
C ARG A 215 16.15 3.93 -4.75
N LEU A 216 15.96 5.25 -4.63
CA LEU A 216 16.04 5.96 -3.35
C LEU A 216 14.95 5.50 -2.37
N LEU A 217 13.82 4.99 -2.86
CA LEU A 217 12.75 4.47 -2.00
C LEU A 217 13.19 3.24 -1.21
N ARG A 218 14.19 2.50 -1.70
CA ARG A 218 14.82 1.38 -0.96
C ARG A 218 15.77 1.86 0.12
N ALA A 219 16.45 2.97 -0.13
CA ALA A 219 17.42 3.55 0.80
C ALA A 219 16.75 4.16 2.03
N VAL A 220 15.54 4.71 1.87
CA VAL A 220 14.84 5.43 2.93
C VAL A 220 13.55 4.68 3.29
N PRO A 221 13.58 3.80 4.31
CA PRO A 221 12.40 3.02 4.70
C PRO A 221 11.23 3.89 5.14
N GLU A 222 11.48 5.09 5.66
CA GLU A 222 10.43 6.07 6.02
C GLU A 222 9.57 6.49 4.82
N LEU A 223 10.18 6.65 3.63
CA LEU A 223 9.44 6.95 2.41
C LEU A 223 8.55 5.78 1.99
N MET A 224 9.00 4.55 2.21
CA MET A 224 8.20 3.36 1.91
C MET A 224 6.98 3.26 2.84
N ILE A 225 7.12 3.60 4.12
CA ILE A 225 6.00 3.66 5.07
C ILE A 225 4.95 4.67 4.57
N LEU A 226 5.39 5.86 4.16
CA LEU A 226 4.49 6.88 3.62
C LEU A 226 3.76 6.40 2.35
N ILE A 227 4.49 5.80 1.40
CA ILE A 227 3.92 5.28 0.16
C ILE A 227 2.90 4.17 0.44
N LYS A 228 3.21 3.21 1.33
CA LYS A 228 2.28 2.18 1.76
C LYS A 228 1.04 2.79 2.43
N GLY A 229 1.22 3.84 3.23
CA GLY A 229 0.13 4.61 3.86
C GLY A 229 -0.82 5.22 2.83
N ILE A 230 -0.27 5.92 1.83
CA ILE A 230 -1.04 6.50 0.73
C ILE A 230 -1.73 5.40 -0.10
N ALA A 231 -1.04 4.30 -0.38
CA ALA A 231 -1.61 3.15 -1.11
C ALA A 231 -2.80 2.53 -0.35
N ALA A 232 -2.69 2.38 0.97
CA ALA A 232 -3.79 1.92 1.81
C ALA A 232 -4.98 2.91 1.82
N ALA A 233 -4.69 4.21 1.83
CA ALA A 233 -5.70 5.27 1.80
C ALA A 233 -6.38 5.43 0.43
N THR A 234 -5.79 4.89 -0.64
CA THR A 234 -6.18 5.14 -2.04
C THR A 234 -7.67 4.87 -2.28
N ARG A 235 -8.24 3.83 -1.68
CA ARG A 235 -9.68 3.52 -1.81
C ARG A 235 -10.54 4.66 -1.27
N SER A 236 -10.24 5.15 -0.06
CA SER A 236 -11.03 6.19 0.60
C SER A 236 -10.85 7.56 -0.08
N VAL A 237 -9.61 7.86 -0.49
CA VAL A 237 -9.26 9.04 -1.27
C VAL A 237 -9.97 9.06 -2.63
N CYS A 238 -10.05 7.91 -3.31
CA CYS A 238 -10.77 7.80 -4.58
C CYS A 238 -12.27 8.09 -4.40
N CYS A 239 -12.91 7.57 -3.35
CA CYS A 239 -14.31 7.85 -3.08
C CYS A 239 -14.59 9.35 -2.82
N THR A 240 -13.73 10.02 -2.05
CA THR A 240 -13.85 11.46 -1.75
C THR A 240 -13.55 12.32 -2.99
N LEU A 241 -12.57 11.93 -3.81
CA LEU A 241 -12.28 12.59 -5.09
C LEU A 241 -13.44 12.47 -6.08
N VAL A 242 -14.10 11.32 -6.15
CA VAL A 242 -15.30 11.14 -6.99
C VAL A 242 -16.44 12.06 -6.55
N LEU A 243 -16.64 12.23 -5.24
CA LEU A 243 -17.62 13.19 -4.71
C LEU A 243 -17.27 14.63 -5.09
N LEU A 244 -15.99 15.00 -5.00
CA LEU A 244 -15.51 16.32 -5.47
C LEU A 244 -15.77 16.53 -6.95
N LEU A 245 -15.40 15.56 -7.80
CA LEU A 245 -15.59 15.63 -9.26
C LEU A 245 -17.07 15.70 -9.64
N MET A 246 -17.94 14.97 -8.93
CA MET A 246 -19.38 15.05 -9.13
C MET A 246 -19.91 16.45 -8.79
N GLY A 247 -19.45 17.03 -7.68
CA GLY A 247 -19.77 18.41 -7.31
C GLY A 247 -19.30 19.40 -8.38
N LEU A 248 -18.03 19.32 -8.79
CA LEU A 248 -17.47 20.16 -9.85
C LEU A 248 -18.26 20.07 -11.15
N TYR A 249 -18.69 18.87 -11.53
CA TYR A 249 -19.50 18.66 -12.74
C TYR A 249 -20.88 19.34 -12.66
N ILE A 250 -21.58 19.21 -11.52
CA ILE A 250 -22.89 19.84 -11.32
C ILE A 250 -22.78 21.36 -11.36
N PHE A 251 -21.80 21.93 -10.64
CA PHE A 251 -21.58 23.37 -10.64
C PHE A 251 -21.05 23.88 -11.99
N ALA A 252 -20.24 23.10 -12.72
CA ALA A 252 -19.79 23.45 -14.07
C ALA A 252 -20.96 23.56 -15.05
N ILE A 253 -21.90 22.61 -15.03
CA ILE A 253 -23.12 22.70 -15.86
C ILE A 253 -23.94 23.93 -15.47
N MET A 254 -24.09 24.19 -14.18
CA MET A 254 -24.87 25.33 -13.71
C MET A 254 -24.25 26.66 -14.16
N PHE A 255 -22.94 26.88 -13.95
CA PHE A 255 -22.29 28.11 -14.37
C PHE A 255 -22.20 28.27 -15.88
N THR A 256 -21.96 27.20 -16.65
CA THR A 256 -21.99 27.27 -18.12
C THR A 256 -23.37 27.66 -18.66
N GLN A 257 -24.45 27.23 -18.00
CA GLN A 257 -25.81 27.64 -18.37
C GLN A 257 -26.15 29.06 -17.91
N LEU A 258 -25.76 29.45 -16.68
CA LEU A 258 -26.07 30.76 -16.12
C LEU A 258 -25.29 31.90 -16.78
N LEU A 259 -24.07 31.63 -17.24
CA LEU A 259 -23.15 32.64 -17.77
C LEU A 259 -23.10 32.67 -19.31
N LEU A 260 -24.00 31.96 -20.01
CA LEU A 260 -23.97 31.75 -21.46
C LEU A 260 -23.80 33.05 -22.28
N GLU A 261 -24.43 34.15 -21.84
CA GLU A 261 -24.38 35.43 -22.54
C GLU A 261 -23.31 36.40 -22.00
N SER A 262 -22.76 36.11 -20.81
CA SER A 262 -21.80 36.99 -20.12
C SER A 262 -20.39 36.91 -20.73
N PRO A 263 -19.60 38.01 -20.66
CA PRO A 263 -18.20 38.01 -21.08
C PRO A 263 -17.35 36.99 -20.30
N ILE A 264 -17.56 36.90 -18.98
CA ILE A 264 -16.86 35.96 -18.08
C ILE A 264 -17.17 34.50 -18.45
N GLY A 265 -18.41 34.21 -18.85
CA GLY A 265 -18.82 32.89 -19.31
C GLY A 265 -18.07 32.43 -20.56
N ARG A 266 -17.79 33.33 -21.51
CA ARG A 266 -17.07 32.96 -22.74
C ARG A 266 -15.58 32.72 -22.50
N GLU A 267 -14.99 33.39 -21.52
CA GLU A 267 -13.57 33.27 -21.21
C GLU A 267 -13.28 32.06 -20.32
N HIS A 268 -14.07 31.85 -19.27
CA HIS A 268 -13.79 30.85 -18.24
C HIS A 268 -14.75 29.65 -18.24
N PHE A 269 -15.93 29.78 -18.85
CA PHE A 269 -16.95 28.72 -18.92
C PHE A 269 -17.40 28.40 -20.37
N PRO A 270 -16.48 28.24 -21.36
CA PRO A 270 -16.87 27.97 -22.75
C PRO A 270 -17.43 26.54 -22.95
N ASP A 271 -16.89 25.56 -22.23
CA ASP A 271 -17.34 24.17 -22.21
C ASP A 271 -17.24 23.57 -20.79
N ILE A 272 -17.87 22.42 -20.58
CA ILE A 272 -17.93 21.78 -19.25
C ILE A 272 -16.53 21.43 -18.72
N PRO A 273 -15.60 20.85 -19.51
CA PRO A 273 -14.24 20.59 -19.05
C PRO A 273 -13.49 21.86 -18.62
N ALA A 274 -13.54 22.96 -19.39
CA ALA A 274 -12.89 24.21 -18.98
C ALA A 274 -13.52 24.76 -17.71
N ALA A 275 -14.85 24.76 -17.61
CA ALA A 275 -15.58 25.16 -16.42
C ALA A 275 -15.19 24.33 -15.18
N MET A 276 -15.05 23.01 -15.32
CA MET A 276 -14.58 22.14 -14.24
C MET A 276 -13.15 22.48 -13.82
N THR A 277 -12.24 22.73 -14.76
CA THR A 277 -10.84 23.12 -14.43
C THR A 277 -10.76 24.49 -13.77
N TYR A 278 -11.59 25.44 -14.21
CA TYR A 278 -11.68 26.77 -13.63
C TYR A 278 -12.26 26.71 -12.20
N LEU A 279 -13.37 25.99 -12.00
CA LEU A 279 -13.96 25.79 -10.66
C LEU A 279 -13.05 25.01 -9.71
N LEU A 280 -12.30 24.02 -10.22
CA LEU A 280 -11.31 23.29 -9.42
C LEU A 280 -10.21 24.25 -8.93
N THR A 281 -9.65 25.05 -9.83
CA THR A 281 -8.55 25.95 -9.49
C THR A 281 -9.04 27.12 -8.62
N SER A 282 -10.07 27.83 -9.06
CA SER A 282 -10.54 29.04 -8.39
C SER A 282 -11.41 28.80 -7.16
N GLY A 283 -12.09 27.64 -7.07
CA GLY A 283 -12.95 27.33 -5.93
C GLY A 283 -12.45 26.23 -5.02
N ALA A 284 -11.95 25.10 -5.56
CA ALA A 284 -11.45 24.02 -4.70
C ALA A 284 -10.04 24.30 -4.16
N PHE A 285 -9.14 24.86 -4.98
CA PHE A 285 -7.79 25.29 -4.55
C PHE A 285 -7.73 26.75 -4.08
N LEU A 286 -8.86 27.47 -4.17
CA LEU A 286 -8.99 28.88 -3.77
C LEU A 286 -8.05 29.85 -4.51
N ASP A 287 -7.54 29.46 -5.68
CA ASP A 287 -6.64 30.32 -6.45
C ASP A 287 -7.40 31.51 -7.07
N ASN A 288 -7.01 32.73 -6.75
CA ASN A 288 -7.71 33.96 -7.18
C ASN A 288 -9.24 33.94 -6.89
N VAL A 289 -9.66 33.31 -5.79
CA VAL A 289 -11.08 33.19 -5.41
C VAL A 289 -11.77 34.56 -5.24
N GLY A 290 -11.04 35.57 -4.75
CA GLY A 290 -11.56 36.93 -4.56
C GLY A 290 -11.90 37.63 -5.87
N TYR A 291 -11.02 37.53 -6.87
CA TYR A 291 -11.26 38.05 -8.21
C TYR A 291 -12.45 37.36 -8.88
N THR A 292 -12.51 36.03 -8.76
CA THR A 292 -13.62 35.24 -9.34
C THR A 292 -14.96 35.58 -8.69
N LEU A 293 -14.99 35.72 -7.36
CA LEU A 293 -16.20 36.10 -6.63
C LEU A 293 -16.66 37.50 -7.00
N ALA A 294 -15.73 38.48 -7.06
CA ALA A 294 -16.05 39.85 -7.47
C ALA A 294 -16.62 39.88 -8.89
N SER A 295 -15.94 39.26 -9.84
CA SER A 295 -16.34 39.22 -11.25
C SER A 295 -17.73 38.58 -11.44
N LEU A 296 -18.02 37.48 -10.74
CA LEU A 296 -19.34 36.84 -10.78
C LEU A 296 -20.43 37.69 -10.12
N SER A 297 -20.09 38.42 -9.05
CA SER A 297 -21.03 39.30 -8.34
C SER A 297 -21.36 40.58 -9.11
N GLU A 298 -20.43 41.06 -9.95
CA GLU A 298 -20.63 42.22 -10.82
C GLU A 298 -21.69 41.95 -11.90
N GLU A 299 -21.75 40.72 -12.42
CA GLU A 299 -22.83 40.29 -13.33
C GLU A 299 -24.16 40.16 -12.58
N HIS A 300 -24.16 39.38 -11.50
CA HIS A 300 -25.32 39.26 -10.62
C HIS A 300 -24.91 38.74 -9.24
N TRP A 301 -25.36 39.39 -8.17
CA TRP A 301 -25.03 38.99 -6.79
C TRP A 301 -25.33 37.52 -6.49
N ALA A 302 -26.36 36.95 -7.12
CA ALA A 302 -26.73 35.53 -6.94
C ALA A 302 -25.66 34.57 -7.48
N TYR A 303 -24.97 34.90 -8.59
CA TYR A 303 -23.89 34.06 -9.11
C TYR A 303 -22.71 34.02 -8.14
N GLY A 304 -22.36 35.17 -7.56
CA GLY A 304 -21.39 35.26 -6.48
C GLY A 304 -21.79 34.45 -5.24
N ALA A 305 -23.07 34.52 -4.83
CA ALA A 305 -23.58 33.75 -3.69
C ALA A 305 -23.52 32.22 -3.94
N ILE A 306 -23.89 31.78 -5.14
CA ILE A 306 -23.80 30.38 -5.57
C ILE A 306 -22.34 29.91 -5.61
N PHE A 307 -21.43 30.75 -6.11
CA PHE A 307 -19.99 30.45 -6.14
C PHE A 307 -19.43 30.33 -4.73
N LEU A 308 -19.83 31.22 -3.81
CA LEU A 308 -19.42 31.14 -2.40
C LEU A 308 -19.94 29.86 -1.73
N LEU A 309 -21.18 29.45 -2.02
CA LEU A 309 -21.73 28.18 -1.53
C LEU A 309 -20.95 26.97 -2.09
N PHE A 310 -20.56 27.02 -3.37
CA PHE A 310 -19.68 26.01 -3.96
C PHE A 310 -18.32 25.97 -3.26
N VAL A 311 -17.69 27.12 -2.99
CA VAL A 311 -16.41 27.18 -2.27
C VAL A 311 -16.52 26.55 -0.89
N LEU A 312 -17.59 26.87 -0.14
CA LEU A 312 -17.83 26.23 1.17
C LEU A 312 -17.98 24.71 1.03
N PHE A 313 -18.73 24.24 0.03
CA PHE A 313 -18.85 22.81 -0.23
C PHE A 313 -17.50 22.18 -0.61
N ALA A 314 -16.83 22.65 -1.65
CA ALA A 314 -15.61 22.03 -2.18
C ALA A 314 -14.42 22.10 -1.20
N PHE A 315 -14.14 23.28 -0.65
CA PHE A 315 -12.97 23.48 0.23
C PHE A 315 -13.24 23.00 1.65
N VAL A 316 -14.32 23.47 2.29
CA VAL A 316 -14.57 23.17 3.71
C VAL A 316 -15.06 21.75 3.91
N THR A 317 -15.94 21.23 3.04
CA THR A 317 -16.51 19.89 3.26
C THR A 317 -15.69 18.78 2.61
N VAL A 318 -15.25 18.94 1.36
CA VAL A 318 -14.62 17.82 0.63
C VAL A 318 -13.11 17.79 0.77
N LEU A 319 -12.41 18.91 0.53
CA LEU A 319 -10.94 18.95 0.60
C LEU A 319 -10.43 18.75 2.04
N ASN A 320 -11.03 19.41 3.02
CA ASN A 320 -10.66 19.22 4.42
C ASN A 320 -11.02 17.81 4.95
N MET A 321 -12.11 17.20 4.47
CA MET A 321 -12.40 15.78 4.75
C MET A 321 -11.34 14.86 4.15
N LEU A 322 -10.91 15.11 2.91
CA LEU A 322 -9.85 14.35 2.24
C LEU A 322 -8.55 14.39 3.05
N ILE A 323 -8.14 15.58 3.50
CA ILE A 323 -6.96 15.77 4.35
C ILE A 323 -7.13 14.98 5.66
N GLY A 324 -8.30 15.08 6.31
CA GLY A 324 -8.58 14.35 7.54
C GLY A 324 -8.44 12.83 7.40
N VAL A 325 -9.04 12.26 6.35
CA VAL A 325 -8.95 10.82 6.04
C VAL A 325 -7.52 10.40 5.72
N LEU A 326 -6.78 11.20 4.93
CA LEU A 326 -5.38 10.91 4.60
C LEU A 326 -4.50 10.91 5.85
N CYS A 327 -4.65 11.91 6.72
CA CYS A 327 -3.89 12.00 7.97
C CYS A 327 -4.15 10.79 8.87
N ASP A 328 -5.42 10.37 9.01
CA ASP A 328 -5.80 9.21 9.82
C ASP A 328 -5.20 7.90 9.29
N VAL A 329 -5.34 7.62 7.99
CA VAL A 329 -4.81 6.38 7.39
C VAL A 329 -3.27 6.37 7.37
N VAL A 330 -2.62 7.50 7.06
CA VAL A 330 -1.14 7.56 7.08
C VAL A 330 -0.62 7.41 8.51
N SER A 331 -1.26 8.04 9.50
CA SER A 331 -0.86 7.92 10.91
C SER A 331 -1.00 6.48 11.42
N THR A 332 -2.12 5.81 11.11
CA THR A 332 -2.33 4.41 11.50
C THR A 332 -1.34 3.46 10.85
N VAL A 333 -1.07 3.60 9.54
CA VAL A 333 -0.06 2.78 8.85
C VAL A 333 1.34 3.04 9.39
N ALA A 334 1.68 4.30 9.67
CA ALA A 334 2.96 4.65 10.28
C ALA A 334 3.10 4.05 11.69
N ALA A 335 2.04 4.03 12.49
CA ALA A 335 2.03 3.37 13.80
C ALA A 335 2.26 1.85 13.66
N VAL A 336 1.56 1.18 12.75
CA VAL A 336 1.74 -0.28 12.52
C VAL A 336 3.16 -0.63 12.09
N GLU A 337 3.73 0.11 11.14
CA GLU A 337 5.07 -0.16 10.64
C GLU A 337 6.14 0.13 11.71
N ARG A 338 5.97 1.19 12.52
CA ARG A 338 6.84 1.46 13.68
C ARG A 338 6.76 0.34 14.71
N GLU A 339 5.56 -0.08 15.09
CA GLU A 339 5.35 -1.16 16.06
C GLU A 339 5.95 -2.48 15.55
N THR A 340 5.74 -2.81 14.27
CA THR A 340 6.35 -3.99 13.63
C THR A 340 7.88 -3.91 13.64
N THR A 341 8.46 -2.72 13.42
CA THR A 341 9.91 -2.50 13.45
C THR A 341 10.48 -2.66 14.86
N LEU A 342 9.79 -2.11 15.87
CA LEU A 342 10.15 -2.27 17.29
C LEU A 342 10.12 -3.74 17.70
N VAL A 343 9.04 -4.44 17.33
CA VAL A 343 8.86 -5.88 17.52
C VAL A 343 10.00 -6.70 16.92
N ALA A 344 10.39 -6.39 15.67
CA ALA A 344 11.51 -7.08 15.03
C ALA A 344 12.84 -6.80 15.74
N SER A 345 13.05 -5.58 16.23
CA SER A 345 14.24 -5.24 17.02
C SER A 345 14.26 -5.94 18.38
N VAL A 346 13.13 -6.04 19.06
CA VAL A 346 12.95 -6.78 20.32
C VAL A 346 13.29 -8.25 20.09
N ARG A 347 12.65 -8.89 19.09
CA ARG A 347 12.94 -10.29 18.73
C ARG A 347 14.42 -10.51 18.40
N SER A 348 15.04 -9.62 17.63
CA SER A 348 16.47 -9.73 17.30
C SER A 348 17.37 -9.65 18.53
N LYS A 349 17.06 -8.77 19.48
CA LYS A 349 17.82 -8.68 20.73
C LYS A 349 17.58 -9.91 21.61
N MET A 350 16.35 -10.42 21.66
CA MET A 350 16.03 -11.63 22.41
C MET A 350 16.74 -12.84 21.83
N LEU A 351 16.79 -12.98 20.49
CA LEU A 351 17.55 -14.05 19.84
C LEU A 351 19.06 -13.94 20.13
N GLN A 352 19.63 -12.73 20.21
CA GLN A 352 21.02 -12.55 20.64
C GLN A 352 21.22 -12.99 22.09
N VAL A 353 20.31 -12.61 22.99
CA VAL A 353 20.36 -13.01 24.39
C VAL A 353 20.21 -14.53 24.52
N ILE A 354 19.33 -15.16 23.75
CA ILE A 354 19.15 -16.62 23.73
C ILE A 354 20.38 -17.33 23.16
N ASP A 355 21.01 -16.80 22.11
CA ASP A 355 22.26 -17.36 21.56
C ASP A 355 23.44 -17.24 22.56
N GLU A 356 23.45 -16.20 23.40
CA GLU A 356 24.38 -16.08 24.52
C GLU A 356 24.08 -17.06 25.68
N LEU A 357 22.84 -17.55 25.78
CA LEU A 357 22.41 -18.52 26.80
C LEU A 357 22.60 -19.97 26.40
N ASP A 358 22.43 -20.28 25.12
CA ASP A 358 22.53 -21.63 24.56
C ASP A 358 24.02 -22.04 24.47
N VAL A 359 24.67 -22.12 25.63
CA VAL A 359 26.09 -22.46 25.79
C VAL A 359 26.37 -23.88 25.24
N ASN A 360 25.37 -24.75 25.28
CA ASN A 360 25.45 -26.13 24.79
C ASN A 360 25.01 -26.28 23.31
N GLN A 361 24.55 -25.21 22.64
CA GLN A 361 23.99 -25.21 21.27
C GLN A 361 22.94 -26.31 21.05
N SER A 362 22.16 -26.59 22.10
CA SER A 362 21.13 -27.63 22.09
C SER A 362 19.90 -27.21 21.29
N GLY A 363 19.69 -25.90 21.08
CA GLY A 363 18.47 -25.35 20.50
C GLY A 363 17.27 -25.42 21.46
N SER A 364 17.49 -25.80 22.71
CA SER A 364 16.55 -25.79 23.81
C SER A 364 17.10 -24.98 24.99
N ILE A 365 16.20 -24.47 25.83
CA ILE A 365 16.55 -23.69 27.01
C ILE A 365 16.12 -24.50 28.23
N SER A 366 17.09 -24.81 29.08
CA SER A 366 16.89 -25.46 30.38
C SER A 366 16.56 -24.44 31.46
N LYS A 367 15.98 -24.92 32.56
CA LYS A 367 15.70 -24.10 33.74
C LYS A 367 16.97 -23.47 34.31
N GLU A 368 18.08 -24.20 34.28
CA GLU A 368 19.38 -23.73 34.77
C GLU A 368 19.94 -22.57 33.93
N GLU A 369 19.84 -22.66 32.61
CA GLU A 369 20.21 -21.58 31.68
C GLU A 369 19.32 -20.35 31.88
N PHE A 370 18.02 -20.56 32.09
CA PHE A 370 17.10 -19.48 32.43
C PHE A 370 17.45 -18.79 33.77
N MET A 371 17.81 -19.54 34.81
CA MET A 371 18.25 -18.94 36.07
C MET A 371 19.57 -18.16 35.91
N HIS A 372 20.45 -18.60 35.02
CA HIS A 372 21.67 -17.89 34.68
C HIS A 372 21.40 -16.59 33.90
N LEU A 373 20.40 -16.57 33.01
CA LEU A 373 19.89 -15.37 32.33
C LEU A 373 19.44 -14.30 33.34
N VAL A 374 18.54 -14.67 34.25
CA VAL A 374 17.95 -13.72 35.21
C VAL A 374 19.00 -13.19 36.20
N SER A 375 20.10 -13.92 36.38
CA SER A 375 21.26 -13.47 37.15
C SER A 375 22.14 -12.46 36.39
N SER A 376 22.08 -12.43 35.06
CA SER A 376 22.86 -11.51 34.22
C SER A 376 22.18 -10.13 34.13
N LYS A 377 22.85 -9.11 34.66
CA LYS A 377 22.37 -7.71 34.59
C LYS A 377 22.15 -7.23 33.16
N VAL A 378 22.93 -7.72 32.20
CA VAL A 378 22.82 -7.34 30.78
C VAL A 378 21.55 -7.94 30.17
N ALA A 379 21.27 -9.21 30.47
CA ALA A 379 20.10 -9.91 29.97
C ALA A 379 18.81 -9.36 30.58
N VAL A 380 18.76 -9.14 31.90
CA VAL A 380 17.60 -8.52 32.58
C VAL A 380 17.35 -7.11 32.04
N ALA A 381 18.39 -6.31 31.80
CA ALA A 381 18.23 -5.00 31.19
C ALA A 381 17.70 -5.08 29.74
N ALA A 382 18.14 -6.08 28.97
CA ALA A 382 17.63 -6.32 27.62
C ALA A 382 16.15 -6.75 27.62
N LEU A 383 15.73 -7.60 28.55
CA LEU A 383 14.33 -8.01 28.71
C LEU A 383 13.44 -6.88 29.20
N ALA A 384 13.91 -6.09 30.15
CA ALA A 384 13.20 -4.90 30.63
C ALA A 384 13.03 -3.85 29.52
N LEU A 385 14.02 -3.67 28.64
CA LEU A 385 13.90 -2.82 27.45
C LEU A 385 12.85 -3.32 26.44
N CYS A 386 12.49 -4.60 26.51
CA CYS A 386 11.45 -5.21 25.69
C CYS A 386 10.06 -5.19 26.37
N ASN A 387 9.94 -4.50 27.52
CA ASN A 387 8.71 -4.43 28.34
C ASN A 387 8.24 -5.78 28.90
N ILE A 388 9.16 -6.75 29.04
CA ILE A 388 8.85 -8.06 29.60
C ILE A 388 9.02 -8.01 31.12
N ASP A 389 8.00 -8.48 31.85
CA ASP A 389 8.05 -8.60 33.30
C ASP A 389 8.93 -9.78 33.72
N VAL A 390 10.19 -9.49 34.05
CA VAL A 390 11.17 -10.48 34.49
C VAL A 390 10.82 -11.05 35.87
N GLU A 391 10.16 -10.27 36.73
CA GLU A 391 9.78 -10.71 38.07
C GLU A 391 8.64 -11.73 37.99
N GLY A 392 7.61 -11.44 37.19
CA GLY A 392 6.53 -12.40 36.90
C GLY A 392 7.02 -13.68 36.20
N LEU A 393 8.00 -13.57 35.29
CA LEU A 393 8.63 -14.74 34.67
C LEU A 393 9.42 -15.60 35.67
N LEU A 394 10.09 -14.98 36.65
CA LEU A 394 10.81 -15.70 37.70
C LEU A 394 9.83 -16.46 38.61
N ASP A 395 8.74 -15.80 39.02
CA ASP A 395 7.72 -16.38 39.89
C ASP A 395 7.02 -17.60 39.27
N LEU A 396 6.87 -17.61 37.94
CA LEU A 396 6.23 -18.69 37.19
C LEU A 396 7.24 -19.66 36.56
N SER A 397 8.54 -19.46 36.77
CA SER A 397 9.58 -20.30 36.17
C SER A 397 9.43 -21.78 36.53
N ASP A 398 9.05 -22.08 37.78
CA ASP A 398 8.81 -23.46 38.23
C ASP A 398 7.70 -24.14 37.41
N PHE A 399 6.65 -23.42 37.06
CA PHE A 399 5.52 -23.92 36.27
C PHE A 399 5.82 -23.97 34.77
N ILE A 400 6.55 -22.98 34.24
CA ILE A 400 6.94 -22.89 32.83
C ILE A 400 7.80 -24.08 32.41
N PHE A 401 8.72 -24.50 33.29
CA PHE A 401 9.63 -25.63 33.07
C PHE A 401 9.15 -26.95 33.71
N GLU A 402 7.88 -27.04 34.13
CA GLU A 402 7.29 -28.28 34.67
C GLU A 402 6.74 -29.16 33.53
N ASP A 403 7.21 -30.41 33.45
CA ASP A 403 6.77 -31.34 32.40
C ASP A 403 5.46 -32.03 32.81
N THR A 404 4.33 -31.57 32.26
CA THR A 404 2.99 -32.09 32.62
C THR A 404 2.69 -33.49 32.08
N GLU A 405 3.48 -33.99 31.12
CA GLU A 405 3.27 -35.32 30.52
C GLU A 405 4.09 -36.43 31.17
N LYS A 406 5.20 -36.11 31.84
CA LYS A 406 6.07 -37.07 32.51
C LYS A 406 5.94 -36.90 34.02
N GLY A 407 5.26 -37.82 34.70
CA GLY A 407 5.11 -37.85 36.16
C GLY A 407 6.39 -38.13 36.96
N SER A 408 7.57 -37.78 36.43
CA SER A 408 8.87 -37.80 37.10
C SER A 408 9.44 -36.40 37.04
N GLY A 409 9.96 -35.87 38.16
CA GLY A 409 10.46 -34.49 38.30
C GLY A 409 11.71 -34.13 37.46
N GLU A 410 11.69 -34.44 36.17
CA GLU A 410 12.58 -33.90 35.15
C GLU A 410 12.03 -32.54 34.70
N SER A 411 12.91 -31.53 34.65
CA SER A 411 12.59 -30.22 34.11
C SER A 411 12.35 -30.33 32.60
N LYS A 412 11.22 -29.78 32.15
CA LYS A 412 10.93 -29.64 30.72
C LYS A 412 11.95 -28.69 30.12
N GLU A 413 12.61 -29.08 29.04
CA GLU A 413 13.38 -28.15 28.22
C GLU A 413 12.45 -27.50 27.18
N LEU A 414 12.52 -26.18 27.05
CA LEU A 414 11.70 -25.44 26.09
C LEU A 414 12.48 -25.20 24.82
N SER A 415 11.87 -25.46 23.66
CA SER A 415 12.46 -24.99 22.41
C SER A 415 12.52 -23.46 22.37
N VAL A 416 13.45 -22.88 21.61
CA VAL A 416 13.58 -21.42 21.46
C VAL A 416 12.27 -20.74 21.01
N GLU A 417 11.48 -21.42 20.19
CA GLU A 417 10.17 -20.93 19.73
C GLU A 417 9.14 -20.91 20.87
N GLU A 418 9.03 -22.00 21.63
CA GLU A 418 8.12 -22.08 22.80
C GLU A 418 8.52 -21.09 23.89
N PHE A 419 9.82 -20.98 24.17
CA PHE A 419 10.32 -20.02 25.16
C PHE A 419 10.00 -18.58 24.74
N MET A 420 10.19 -18.22 23.46
CA MET A 420 9.76 -16.92 22.95
C MET A 420 8.24 -16.71 23.11
N GLU A 421 7.40 -17.70 22.82
CA GLU A 421 5.95 -17.57 23.00
C GLU A 421 5.56 -17.33 24.47
N VAL A 422 6.21 -18.03 25.41
CA VAL A 422 6.01 -17.82 26.84
C VAL A 422 6.44 -16.41 27.23
N MET A 423 7.60 -15.95 26.79
CA MET A 423 8.08 -14.60 27.09
C MET A 423 7.19 -13.49 26.55
N PHE A 424 6.55 -13.67 25.39
CA PHE A 424 5.60 -12.71 24.83
C PHE A 424 4.19 -12.80 25.43
N SER A 425 3.95 -13.77 26.32
CA SER A 425 2.69 -13.86 27.07
C SER A 425 2.69 -13.01 28.34
N PHE A 426 3.88 -12.61 28.80
CA PHE A 426 4.15 -11.63 29.85
C PHE A 426 4.48 -10.27 29.23
#